data_AF-A0A7C6TUS5-F1
#
_entry.id   AF-A0A7C6TUS5-F1
#
_cell.length_a   1.000
_cell.length_b   1.000
_cell.length_c   1.000
_cell.angle_alpha   90.00
_cell.angle_beta   90.00
_cell.angle_gamma   90.00
#
_symmetry.space_group_name_H-M   'P 1'
#
loop_
_entity.id
_entity.type
_entity.pdbx_description
1 polymer ?
#
loop_
_entity_poly.entity_id
_entity_poly.type
_entity_poly.pdbx_seq_one_letter_code
_entity_poly.pdbx_strand_id
1 'polypeptide(L)'
;DILEQRPTEYEDQIPTLPEIASVQVLRTRIKYLEFEGGHGVRFITYYAHDVTPMSHENALYTFQGVTDDGRYHVAFYSPIRTDALPDTYDNSPAADDYDTFAEEFERYLIETSTTLEALPANQFEPSLDVLDGVIRSLTIRR
;
A
#
# COMPACT_ATOMS: atom_id res chain seq x y z
N ASP A 1 4.75 -6.55 18.81
CA ASP A 1 3.63 -6.18 17.93
C ASP A 1 4.12 -5.09 16.96
N ILE A 2 3.79 -5.16 15.67
CA ILE A 2 4.24 -4.17 14.68
C ILE A 2 3.65 -2.77 14.94
N LEU A 3 2.47 -2.69 15.57
CA LEU A 3 1.84 -1.41 15.88
C LEU A 3 2.49 -0.72 17.09
N GLU A 4 3.06 -1.51 18.00
CA GLU A 4 3.87 -1.02 19.13
C GLU A 4 5.29 -0.66 18.69
N GLN A 5 5.92 -1.50 17.88
CA GLN A 5 7.32 -1.34 17.46
C GLN A 5 7.50 -0.24 16.41
N ARG A 6 6.45 0.02 15.63
CA ARG A 6 6.41 0.99 14.53
C ARG A 6 7.65 0.96 13.61
N PRO A 7 8.07 -0.22 13.09
CA PRO A 7 9.25 -0.30 12.24
C PRO A 7 9.10 0.54 10.97
N THR A 8 10.20 1.13 10.52
CA THR A 8 10.27 1.91 9.29
C THR A 8 10.59 1.06 8.06
N GLU A 9 11.06 -0.16 8.27
CA GLU A 9 11.41 -1.14 7.24
C GLU A 9 10.77 -2.48 7.56
N TYR A 10 10.36 -3.21 6.53
CA TYR A 10 9.68 -4.50 6.65
C TYR A 10 10.31 -5.51 5.68
N GLU A 11 10.93 -6.56 6.22
CA GLU A 11 11.42 -7.69 5.42
C GLU A 11 10.23 -8.57 4.95
N ASP A 12 9.25 -8.79 5.83
CA ASP A 12 8.06 -9.62 5.58
C ASP A 12 6.79 -8.82 5.30
N GLN A 13 5.71 -9.53 4.94
CA GLN A 13 4.40 -8.94 4.66
C GLN A 13 3.83 -8.20 5.86
N ILE A 14 3.21 -7.04 5.61
CA ILE A 14 2.39 -6.37 6.62
C ILE A 14 1.05 -7.11 6.67
N PRO A 15 0.66 -7.68 7.83
CA PRO A 15 -0.59 -8.40 7.97
C PRO A 15 -1.78 -7.56 7.47
N THR A 16 -2.54 -8.13 6.54
CA THR A 16 -3.70 -7.50 5.93
C THR A 16 -4.90 -8.39 6.18
N LEU A 17 -5.95 -7.84 6.79
CA LEU A 17 -7.18 -8.57 7.12
C LEU A 17 -8.40 -7.95 6.41
N PRO A 18 -9.36 -8.79 5.94
CA PRO A 18 -9.27 -10.24 5.86
C PRO A 18 -8.10 -10.67 4.96
N GLU A 19 -7.59 -11.89 5.18
CA GLU A 19 -6.44 -12.39 4.43
C GLU A 19 -6.75 -12.38 2.93
N ILE A 20 -5.88 -11.72 2.16
CA ILE A 20 -5.94 -11.72 0.71
C ILE A 20 -5.13 -12.92 0.27
N ALA A 21 -5.76 -13.85 -0.44
CA ALA A 21 -5.15 -15.09 -0.89
C ALA A 21 -4.18 -14.86 -2.08
N SER A 22 -3.30 -13.86 -1.98
CA SER A 22 -2.34 -13.43 -2.99
C SER A 22 -1.09 -12.88 -2.30
N VAL A 23 0.01 -12.70 -3.02
CA VAL A 23 1.25 -12.17 -2.45
C VAL A 23 1.16 -10.65 -2.35
N GLN A 24 1.46 -10.08 -1.18
CA GLN A 24 1.71 -8.65 -1.04
C GLN A 24 3.08 -8.32 -1.66
N VAL A 25 3.08 -7.89 -2.92
CA VAL A 25 4.28 -7.83 -3.77
C VAL A 25 5.20 -6.67 -3.40
N LEU A 26 4.61 -5.51 -3.10
CA LEU A 26 5.35 -4.29 -2.76
C LEU A 26 4.69 -3.61 -1.57
N ARG A 27 5.48 -2.96 -0.73
CA ARG A 27 5.03 -2.16 0.40
C ARG A 27 5.91 -0.93 0.49
N THR A 28 5.29 0.23 0.35
CA THR A 28 5.94 1.53 0.33
C THR A 28 5.05 2.56 1.03
N ARG A 29 5.58 3.74 1.32
CA ARG A 29 4.90 4.87 1.94
C ARG A 29 4.26 4.47 3.26
N ILE A 30 5.01 3.75 4.07
CA ILE A 30 4.55 3.25 5.36
C ILE A 30 4.40 4.42 6.33
N LYS A 31 3.26 4.48 7.03
CA LYS A 31 2.98 5.53 8.01
C LYS A 31 2.05 5.02 9.09
N TYR A 32 2.39 5.25 10.34
CA TYR A 32 1.48 4.98 11.45
C TYR A 32 0.50 6.13 11.62
N LEU A 33 -0.77 5.79 11.73
CA LEU A 33 -1.86 6.74 11.89
C LEU A 33 -2.65 6.38 13.15
N GLU A 34 -3.20 7.41 13.76
CA GLU A 34 -4.04 7.31 14.95
C GLU A 34 -5.39 7.94 14.62
N PHE A 35 -6.45 7.41 15.23
CA PHE A 35 -7.81 7.91 15.14
C PHE A 35 -8.44 7.87 16.54
N GLU A 36 -9.65 8.40 16.71
CA GLU A 36 -10.26 8.43 18.03
C GLU A 36 -10.69 7.02 18.48
N GLY A 37 -9.90 6.46 19.41
CA GLY A 37 -10.11 5.14 19.98
C GLY A 37 -9.33 4.00 19.30
N GLY A 38 -8.32 4.30 18.50
CA GLY A 38 -7.45 3.29 17.90
C GLY A 38 -6.28 3.83 17.09
N HIS A 39 -5.48 2.90 16.58
CA HIS A 39 -4.27 3.19 15.83
C HIS A 39 -3.97 2.08 14.83
N GLY A 40 -3.10 2.36 13.87
CA GLY A 40 -2.76 1.40 12.83
C GLY A 40 -1.62 1.83 11.93
N VAL A 41 -1.37 1.02 10.92
CA VAL A 41 -0.36 1.25 9.88
C VAL A 41 -1.04 1.42 8.54
N ARG A 42 -0.60 2.45 7.82
CA ARG A 42 -0.92 2.72 6.43
C ARG A 42 0.27 2.39 5.55
N PHE A 43 0.03 1.87 4.37
CA PHE A 43 1.04 1.64 3.35
C PHE A 43 0.38 1.59 1.97
N ILE A 44 1.20 1.72 0.92
CA ILE A 44 0.80 1.54 -0.46
C ILE A 44 1.28 0.17 -0.92
N THR A 45 0.43 -0.58 -1.60
CA THR A 45 0.70 -1.95 -2.04
C THR A 45 -0.12 -2.34 -3.26
N TYR A 46 0.19 -3.52 -3.81
CA TYR A 46 -0.68 -4.27 -4.69
C TYR A 46 -0.47 -5.77 -4.41
N TYR A 47 -1.44 -6.59 -4.80
CA TYR A 47 -1.41 -8.03 -4.59
C TYR A 47 -1.44 -8.76 -5.93
N ALA A 48 -0.58 -9.75 -6.11
CA ALA A 48 -0.51 -10.55 -7.32
C ALA A 48 -0.11 -12.01 -7.03
N HIS A 49 -0.26 -12.87 -8.03
CA HIS A 49 0.14 -14.28 -7.98
C HIS A 49 1.35 -14.60 -8.87
N ASP A 50 1.71 -13.67 -9.72
CA ASP A 50 2.69 -13.77 -10.79
C ASP A 50 3.51 -12.48 -10.87
N VAL A 51 4.45 -12.47 -11.81
CA VAL A 51 5.28 -11.31 -12.13
C VAL A 51 4.41 -10.31 -12.88
N THR A 52 3.68 -9.51 -12.12
CA THR A 52 2.78 -8.47 -12.63
C THR A 52 3.26 -7.11 -12.15
N PRO A 53 3.40 -6.09 -13.02
CA PRO A 53 3.75 -4.75 -12.59
C PRO A 53 2.63 -4.09 -11.81
N MET A 54 3.02 -3.20 -10.89
CA MET A 54 2.09 -2.25 -10.29
C MET A 54 1.55 -1.27 -11.34
N SER A 55 0.24 -1.03 -11.33
CA SER A 55 -0.47 -0.11 -12.24
C SER A 55 -1.65 0.54 -11.51
N HIS A 56 -2.35 1.47 -12.18
CA HIS A 56 -3.58 2.06 -11.64
C HIS A 56 -4.70 1.05 -11.38
N GLU A 57 -4.65 -0.13 -11.99
CA GLU A 57 -5.67 -1.18 -11.83
C GLU A 57 -5.53 -1.95 -10.51
N ASN A 58 -4.32 -1.99 -9.95
CA ASN A 58 -4.01 -2.83 -8.78
C ASN A 58 -3.39 -2.06 -7.60
N ALA A 59 -3.02 -0.79 -7.79
CA ALA A 59 -2.45 0.04 -6.74
C ALA A 59 -3.45 0.43 -5.66
N LEU A 60 -3.11 0.13 -4.40
CA LEU A 60 -3.96 0.38 -3.23
C LEU A 60 -3.23 1.18 -2.17
N TYR A 61 -3.92 2.20 -1.65
CA TYR A 61 -3.74 2.67 -0.29
C TYR A 61 -4.42 1.65 0.64
N THR A 62 -3.66 1.14 1.61
CA THR A 62 -4.14 0.16 2.58
C THR A 62 -3.86 0.69 3.98
N PHE A 63 -4.88 0.67 4.85
CA PHE A 63 -4.74 0.89 6.27
C PHE A 63 -5.23 -0.33 7.04
N GLN A 64 -4.44 -0.74 8.03
CA GLN A 64 -4.73 -1.83 8.96
C GLN A 64 -4.55 -1.31 10.38
N GLY A 65 -5.62 -1.32 11.17
CA GLY A 65 -5.61 -0.81 12.53
C GLY A 65 -6.44 -1.64 13.48
N VAL A 66 -6.31 -1.32 14.76
CA VAL A 66 -7.07 -1.90 15.85
C VAL A 66 -7.57 -0.79 16.77
N THR A 67 -8.69 -1.04 17.43
CA THR A 67 -9.13 -0.17 18.53
C THR A 67 -8.25 -0.36 19.75
N ASP A 68 -8.16 0.65 20.61
CA ASP A 68 -7.24 0.63 21.78
C ASP A 68 -7.60 -0.44 22.83
N ASP A 69 -8.81 -1.00 22.79
CA ASP A 69 -9.18 -2.18 23.59
C ASP A 69 -8.89 -3.52 22.90
N GLY A 70 -8.31 -3.50 21.69
CA GLY A 70 -8.04 -4.68 20.87
C GLY A 70 -9.28 -5.45 20.41
N ARG A 71 -10.50 -4.92 20.56
CA ARG A 71 -11.74 -5.66 20.23
C ARG A 71 -12.15 -5.58 18.77
N TYR A 72 -11.76 -4.52 18.07
CA TYR A 72 -12.13 -4.32 16.68
C TYR A 72 -10.90 -4.13 15.81
N HIS A 73 -10.92 -4.80 14.67
CA HIS A 73 -10.01 -4.52 13.55
C HIS A 73 -10.65 -3.50 12.62
N VAL A 74 -9.85 -2.56 12.13
CA VAL A 74 -10.26 -1.52 11.21
C VAL A 74 -9.41 -1.64 9.96
N ALA A 75 -10.07 -1.92 8.83
CA ALA A 75 -9.43 -1.97 7.51
C ALA A 75 -9.98 -0.85 6.64
N PHE A 76 -9.10 -0.21 5.87
CA PHE A 76 -9.52 0.71 4.82
C PHE A 76 -8.65 0.51 3.59
N TYR A 77 -9.31 0.43 2.44
CA TYR A 77 -8.67 0.23 1.15
C TYR A 77 -9.20 1.28 0.18
N SER A 78 -8.30 1.94 -0.54
CA SER A 78 -8.67 2.87 -1.61
C SER A 78 -7.74 2.64 -2.80
N PRO A 79 -8.28 2.52 -4.03
CA PRO A 79 -7.47 2.67 -5.23
C PRO A 79 -6.74 4.01 -5.22
N ILE A 80 -5.55 4.04 -5.78
CA ILE A 80 -4.77 5.26 -5.98
C ILE A 80 -4.20 5.30 -7.40
N ARG A 81 -4.00 6.51 -7.91
CA ARG A 81 -3.34 6.78 -9.19
C ARG A 81 -2.21 7.78 -9.02
N THR A 82 -1.23 7.75 -9.91
CA THR A 82 -0.12 8.71 -9.98
C THR A 82 0.53 8.63 -11.36
N ASP A 83 1.02 9.74 -11.89
CA ASP A 83 1.75 9.76 -13.18
C ASP A 83 3.01 8.87 -13.20
N ALA A 84 3.47 8.41 -12.03
CA ALA A 84 4.59 7.49 -11.91
C ALA A 84 4.24 6.02 -12.20
N LEU A 85 2.96 5.67 -12.32
CA LEU A 85 2.52 4.29 -12.58
C LEU A 85 1.84 4.19 -13.96
N PRO A 86 1.98 3.04 -14.65
CA PRO A 86 1.18 2.75 -15.84
C PRO A 86 -0.32 2.75 -15.56
N ASP A 87 -1.11 3.11 -16.58
CA ASP A 87 -2.57 3.03 -16.51
C ASP A 87 -3.07 1.59 -16.39
N THR A 88 -2.50 0.68 -17.17
CA THR A 88 -2.86 -0.75 -17.19
C THR A 88 -1.60 -1.61 -17.37
N TYR A 89 -1.77 -2.94 -17.31
CA TYR A 89 -0.71 -3.88 -17.69
C TYR A 89 -0.16 -3.60 -19.11
N ASP A 90 -1.03 -3.37 -20.08
CA ASP A 90 -0.66 -3.14 -21.49
C ASP A 90 0.16 -1.85 -21.71
N ASN A 91 0.22 -0.98 -20.70
CA ASN A 91 1.03 0.24 -20.71
C ASN A 91 2.33 0.11 -19.90
N SER A 92 2.69 -1.10 -19.49
CA SER A 92 3.85 -1.39 -18.67
C SER A 92 4.99 -2.06 -19.47
N PRO A 93 6.24 -2.03 -18.98
CA PRO A 93 7.35 -2.73 -19.61
C PRO A 93 7.14 -4.25 -19.77
N ALA A 94 6.31 -4.85 -18.90
CA ALA A 94 5.99 -6.28 -18.96
C ALA A 94 5.21 -6.66 -20.22
N ALA A 95 4.42 -5.73 -20.77
CA ALA A 95 3.66 -5.97 -22.00
C ALA A 95 4.54 -5.93 -23.26
N ASP A 96 5.65 -5.19 -23.21
CA ASP A 96 6.60 -5.08 -24.32
C ASP A 96 7.51 -6.32 -24.41
N ASP A 97 8.09 -6.74 -23.27
CA ASP A 97 8.95 -7.92 -23.17
C ASP A 97 8.83 -8.54 -21.77
N TYR A 98 7.95 -9.54 -21.65
CA TYR A 98 7.68 -10.20 -20.37
C TYR A 98 8.90 -10.96 -19.83
N ASP A 99 9.67 -11.62 -20.69
CA ASP A 99 10.80 -12.46 -20.24
C ASP A 99 11.89 -11.57 -19.64
N THR A 100 12.24 -10.47 -20.32
CA THR A 100 13.18 -9.48 -19.79
C THR A 100 12.63 -8.83 -18.51
N PHE A 101 11.35 -8.45 -18.49
CA PHE A 101 10.72 -7.88 -17.29
C PHE A 101 10.79 -8.84 -16.10
N ALA A 102 10.56 -10.13 -16.32
CA ALA A 102 10.62 -11.14 -15.27
C ALA A 102 12.03 -11.37 -14.72
N GLU A 103 13.06 -11.30 -15.57
CA GLU A 103 14.46 -11.34 -15.12
C GLU A 103 14.85 -10.12 -14.28
N GLU A 104 14.23 -8.97 -14.55
CA GLU A 104 14.55 -7.69 -13.89
C GLU A 104 13.52 -7.26 -12.83
N PHE A 105 12.58 -8.13 -12.47
CA PHE A 105 11.42 -7.78 -11.66
C PHE A 105 11.78 -7.22 -10.28
N GLU A 106 12.76 -7.80 -9.59
CA GLU A 106 13.21 -7.30 -8.29
C GLU A 106 13.78 -5.88 -8.38
N ARG A 107 14.53 -5.58 -9.45
CA ARG A 107 15.05 -4.23 -9.69
C ARG A 107 13.89 -3.26 -9.97
N TYR A 108 12.91 -3.67 -10.77
CA TYR A 108 11.69 -2.91 -11.01
C TYR A 108 10.95 -2.57 -9.71
N LEU A 109 10.80 -3.53 -8.79
CA LEU A 109 10.14 -3.29 -7.50
C LEU A 109 10.90 -2.27 -6.64
N ILE A 110 12.23 -2.35 -6.59
CA ILE A 110 13.08 -1.39 -5.85
C ILE A 110 12.94 0.02 -6.43
N GLU A 111 13.02 0.15 -7.75
CA GLU A 111 12.90 1.44 -8.45
C GLU A 111 11.51 2.04 -8.30
N THR A 112 10.46 1.21 -8.41
CA THR A 112 9.06 1.61 -8.19
C THR A 112 8.86 2.08 -6.75
N SER A 113 9.32 1.31 -5.76
CA SER A 113 9.22 1.68 -4.34
C SER A 113 9.93 3.02 -4.07
N THR A 114 11.16 3.16 -4.57
CA THR A 114 11.96 4.40 -4.42
C THR A 114 11.25 5.60 -5.03
N THR A 115 10.68 5.42 -6.22
CA THR A 115 9.91 6.47 -6.91
C THR A 115 8.69 6.87 -6.08
N LEU A 116 7.88 5.90 -5.65
CA LEU A 116 6.69 6.16 -4.84
C LEU A 116 7.02 6.80 -3.49
N GLU A 117 8.12 6.40 -2.83
CA GLU A 117 8.63 7.01 -1.60
C GLU A 117 8.95 8.49 -1.76
N ALA A 118 9.52 8.88 -2.91
CA ALA A 118 9.92 10.25 -3.20
C ALA A 118 8.75 11.16 -3.61
N LEU A 119 7.62 10.61 -4.07
CA LEU A 119 6.49 11.40 -4.55
C LEU A 119 5.85 12.25 -3.43
N PRO A 120 5.54 13.54 -3.69
CA PRO A 120 4.68 14.34 -2.83
C PRO A 120 3.29 13.70 -2.67
N ALA A 121 2.68 13.86 -1.49
CA ALA A 121 1.36 13.27 -1.18
C ALA A 121 0.23 13.72 -2.12
N ASN A 122 0.34 14.93 -2.68
CA ASN A 122 -0.62 15.51 -3.62
C ASN A 122 -0.42 15.10 -5.08
N GLN A 123 0.61 14.28 -5.39
CA GLN A 123 0.77 13.63 -6.69
C GLN A 123 0.12 12.24 -6.76
N PHE A 124 -0.56 11.84 -5.68
CA PHE A 124 -1.45 10.70 -5.68
C PHE A 124 -2.89 11.19 -5.85
N GLU A 125 -3.71 10.38 -6.52
CA GLU A 125 -5.14 10.63 -6.69
C GLU A 125 -5.95 9.43 -6.18
N PRO A 126 -6.73 9.58 -5.09
CA PRO A 126 -6.80 10.75 -4.20
C PRO A 126 -5.48 11.03 -3.46
N SER A 127 -5.27 12.26 -3.00
CA SER A 127 -4.04 12.61 -2.28
C SER A 127 -3.90 11.82 -0.97
N LEU A 128 -2.66 11.46 -0.62
CA LEU A 128 -2.44 10.66 0.60
C LEU A 128 -2.83 11.44 1.86
N ASP A 129 -2.76 12.77 1.84
CA ASP A 129 -3.18 13.59 2.97
C ASP A 129 -4.70 13.56 3.18
N VAL A 130 -5.48 13.51 2.09
CA VAL A 130 -6.93 13.34 2.15
C VAL A 130 -7.28 11.96 2.69
N LEU A 131 -6.64 10.90 2.18
CA LEU A 131 -6.87 9.52 2.64
C LEU A 131 -6.46 9.34 4.11
N ASP A 132 -5.29 9.85 4.50
CA ASP A 132 -4.89 9.87 5.91
C ASP A 132 -5.89 10.67 6.77
N GLY A 133 -6.47 11.74 6.23
CA GLY A 133 -7.52 12.52 6.87
C GLY A 133 -8.79 11.70 7.13
N VAL A 134 -9.20 10.84 6.19
CA VAL A 134 -10.31 9.88 6.39
C VAL A 134 -10.01 9.00 7.59
N ILE A 135 -8.81 8.41 7.66
CA ILE A 135 -8.42 7.55 8.79
C ILE A 135 -8.47 8.32 10.10
N ARG A 136 -7.84 9.50 10.17
CA ARG A 136 -7.82 10.33 11.40
C ARG A 136 -9.21 10.81 11.82
N SER A 137 -10.17 10.85 10.90
CA SER A 137 -11.56 11.25 11.18
C SER A 137 -12.42 10.14 11.77
N LEU A 138 -11.93 8.89 11.80
CA LEU A 138 -12.67 7.79 12.38
C LEU A 138 -12.82 7.98 13.89
N THR A 139 -14.06 7.85 14.36
CA THR A 139 -14.37 7.73 15.78
C THR A 139 -15.13 6.43 15.99
N ILE A 140 -14.56 5.52 16.78
CA ILE A 140 -15.22 4.27 17.16
C ILE A 140 -15.80 4.41 18.56
N ARG A 141 -17.08 4.80 18.63
CA ARG A 141 -17.80 4.96 19.91
C ARG A 141 -18.32 3.61 20.41
N ARG A 142 -18.25 3.43 21.73
CA ARG A 142 -18.82 2.30 22.46
C ARG A 142 -20.11 2.68 23.14
#